data_AF-G7VI45-F1
#
_entry.id   AF-G7VI45-F1
#
_cell.length_a   1.000
_cell.length_b   1.000
_cell.length_c   1.000
_cell.angle_alpha   90.00
_cell.angle_beta   90.00
_cell.angle_gamma   90.00
#
_symmetry.space_group_name_H-M   'P 1'
#
loop_
_entity.id
_entity.type
_entity.pdbx_description
1 polymer ?
#
loop_
_entity_poly.entity_id
_entity_poly.type
_entity_poly.pdbx_seq_one_letter_code
_entity_poly.pdbx_strand_id
1 'polypeptide(L)' 'MDFRVIAKLVASRIGEEPTDLDKVLEGLGIDMPWIDKIKLVHSMEGVEAVYHAVSGKILVRRVNAARA' A
#
# COMPACT_ATOMS: atom_id res chain seq x y z
N MET A 1 -4.29 -16.73 -2.70
CA MET A 1 -3.59 -15.90 -3.70
C MET A 1 -2.20 -15.59 -3.17
N ASP A 2 -1.16 -15.61 -3.99
CA ASP A 2 0.21 -15.33 -3.53
C ASP A 2 0.31 -13.86 -3.06
N PHE A 3 0.75 -13.67 -1.83
CA PHE A 3 0.87 -12.38 -1.17
C PHE A 3 1.82 -11.43 -1.92
N ARG A 4 2.84 -11.98 -2.59
CA ARG A 4 3.79 -11.20 -3.42
C ARG A 4 3.12 -10.61 -4.66
N VAL A 5 2.12 -11.30 -5.20
CA VAL A 5 1.35 -10.82 -6.35
C VAL A 5 0.46 -9.65 -5.92
N ILE A 6 -0.17 -9.75 -4.74
CA ILE A 6 -0.94 -8.64 -4.15
C ILE A 6 -0.05 -7.43 -3.94
N ALA A 7 1.13 -7.61 -3.34
CA ALA A 7 2.08 -6.52 -3.10
C ALA A 7 2.45 -5.77 -4.37
N LYS A 8 2.79 -6.49 -5.46
CA LYS A 8 3.10 -5.88 -6.75
C LYS A 8 1.89 -5.15 -7.36
N LEU A 9 0.71 -5.76 -7.28
CA LEU A 9 -0.52 -5.16 -7.79
C LEU A 9 -0.86 -3.85 -7.06
N VAL A 10 -0.83 -3.87 -5.72
CA VAL A 10 -1.09 -2.69 -4.89
C VAL A 10 -0.03 -1.62 -5.12
N ALA A 11 1.26 -1.98 -5.14
CA ALA A 11 2.35 -1.05 -5.42
C ALA A 11 2.24 -0.38 -6.81
N SER A 12 1.66 -1.06 -7.81
CA SER A 12 1.42 -0.47 -9.14
C SER A 12 0.33 0.62 -9.16
N ARG A 13 -0.52 0.67 -8.12
CA ARG A 13 -1.57 1.68 -7.95
C ARG A 13 -1.15 2.87 -7.09
N ILE A 14 0.02 2.80 -6.47
CA ILE A 14 0.55 3.83 -5.57
C ILE A 14 1.49 4.76 -6.34
N GLY A 15 1.12 6.04 -6.38
CA GLY A 15 1.92 7.13 -6.94
C GLY A 15 2.82 7.81 -5.91
N GLU A 16 3.39 8.96 -6.27
CA GLU A 16 4.25 9.75 -5.37
C GLU A 16 3.45 10.50 -4.29
N GLU A 17 2.20 10.85 -4.61
CA GLU A 17 1.28 11.49 -3.66
C GLU A 17 0.80 10.48 -2.60
N PRO A 18 0.84 10.85 -1.30
CA PRO A 18 0.31 10.02 -0.24
C PRO A 18 -1.15 9.64 -0.47
N THR A 19 -1.44 8.35 -0.41
CA THR A 19 -2.79 7.81 -0.61
C THR A 19 -3.17 6.82 0.49
N ASP A 20 -4.47 6.72 0.75
CA ASP A 20 -5.03 5.79 1.72
C ASP A 20 -4.98 4.34 1.20
N LEU A 21 -4.27 3.46 1.90
CA LEU A 21 -4.15 2.05 1.53
C LEU A 21 -5.51 1.36 1.41
N ASP A 22 -6.47 1.71 2.26
CA ASP A 22 -7.78 1.09 2.27
C ASP A 22 -8.56 1.41 0.99
N LYS A 23 -8.45 2.64 0.49
CA LYS A 23 -9.02 3.03 -0.81
C LYS A 23 -8.39 2.27 -1.97
N VAL A 24 -7.09 2.02 -1.91
CA VAL A 24 -6.39 1.24 -2.96
C VAL A 24 -6.88 -0.20 -2.96
N LEU A 25 -7.00 -0.81 -1.77
CA LEU A 25 -7.50 -2.18 -1.62
C LEU A 25 -8.97 -2.31 -2.04
N GLU A 26 -9.83 -1.39 -1.62
CA GLU A 26 -11.23 -1.31 -2.04
C GLU A 26 -11.37 -1.18 -3.55
N GLY A 27 -10.58 -0.32 -4.19
CA GLY A 27 -10.56 -0.16 -5.65
C GLY A 27 -10.12 -1.40 -6.42
N LEU A 28 -9.44 -2.34 -5.75
CA LEU A 28 -9.04 -3.64 -6.28
C LEU A 28 -10.01 -4.78 -5.88
N GLY A 29 -11.06 -4.47 -5.12
CA GLY A 29 -12.00 -5.47 -4.59
C GLY A 29 -11.35 -6.39 -3.55
N ILE A 30 -10.31 -5.93 -2.86
CA ILE A 30 -9.58 -6.71 -1.86
C ILE A 30 -10.02 -6.26 -0.47
N ASP A 31 -10.63 -7.16 0.28
CA ASP A 31 -10.81 -7.02 1.72
C ASP A 31 -9.69 -7.76 2.45
N MET A 32 -9.12 -7.13 3.47
CA MET A 32 -7.96 -7.65 4.18
C MET A 32 -7.95 -7.19 5.65
N PRO A 33 -7.70 -8.09 6.61
CA PRO A 33 -7.53 -7.74 8.01
C PRO A 33 -6.35 -6.79 8.23
N TRP A 34 -6.42 -5.98 9.31
CA TRP A 34 -5.37 -5.03 9.66
C TRP A 34 -3.96 -5.66 9.69
N ILE A 35 -3.81 -6.83 10.31
CA ILE A 35 -2.51 -7.52 10.43
C ILE A 35 -1.92 -7.88 9.06
N ASP A 36 -2.76 -8.20 8.09
CA ASP A 36 -2.33 -8.55 6.75
C ASP A 36 -2.02 -7.29 5.93
N LYS A 37 -2.70 -6.16 6.18
CA LYS A 37 -2.29 -4.85 5.63
C LYS A 37 -0.86 -4.50 6.05
N ILE A 38 -0.49 -4.75 7.31
CA ILE A 38 0.88 -4.53 7.79
C ILE A 38 1.89 -5.42 7.06
N LYS A 39 1.62 -6.72 6.94
CA LYS A 39 2.48 -7.63 6.16
C LYS A 39 2.61 -7.18 4.71
N LEU A 40 1.52 -6.67 4.12
CA LEU A 40 1.46 -6.21 2.74
C LEU A 40 2.42 -5.06 2.53
N VAL A 41 2.36 -4.06 3.41
CA VAL A 41 3.30 -2.93 3.38
C VAL A 41 4.75 -3.40 3.44
N HIS A 42 5.10 -4.30 4.34
CA HIS A 42 6.46 -4.83 4.44
C HIS A 42 6.95 -5.57 3.19
N SER A 43 6.03 -6.04 2.34
CA SER A 43 6.35 -6.73 1.09
C SER A 43 6.37 -5.83 -0.14
N MET A 44 6.07 -4.53 0.00
CA MET A 44 6.07 -3.56 -1.10
C MET A 44 7.42 -2.85 -1.19
N GLU A 45 8.25 -3.26 -2.15
CA GLU A 45 9.50 -2.56 -2.45
C GLU A 45 9.23 -1.17 -3.06
N GLY A 46 10.01 -0.16 -2.63
CA GLY A 46 9.91 1.21 -3.15
C GLY A 46 8.65 1.96 -2.70
N VAL A 47 7.92 1.45 -1.70
CA VAL A 47 6.76 2.11 -1.08
C VAL A 47 7.10 2.46 0.36
N GLU A 48 6.88 3.73 0.71
CA GLU A 48 6.86 4.17 2.10
C GLU A 48 5.42 4.11 2.59
N ALA A 49 5.25 3.68 3.85
CA ALA A 49 3.96 3.78 4.51
C ALA A 49 4.09 4.37 5.90
N VAL A 50 3.09 5.17 6.27
CA VAL A 50 3.01 5.85 7.56
C VAL A 50 1.63 5.61 8.14
N TYR A 51 1.58 5.29 9.43
CA TYR A 51 0.32 5.24 10.17
C TYR A 51 -0.09 6.65 10.58
N HIS A 52 -1.24 7.11 10.09
CA HIS A 52 -1.83 8.38 10.47
C HIS A 52 -2.75 8.19 11.69
N ALA A 53 -2.22 8.46 12.88
CA ALA A 53 -2.87 8.18 14.16
C ALA A 53 -4.23 8.88 14.33
N VAL A 54 -4.43 10.06 13.75
CA VAL A 54 -5.69 10.80 13.87
C VAL A 54 -6.82 10.13 13.10
N SER A 55 -6.55 9.60 11.91
CA SER A 55 -7.58 8.95 11.09
C SER A 55 -7.60 7.42 11.23
N GLY A 56 -6.59 6.83 11.89
CA GLY A 56 -6.43 5.38 11.97
C GLY A 56 -6.06 4.71 10.64
N LYS A 57 -5.52 5.47 9.67
CA LYS A 57 -5.27 4.99 8.30
C LYS A 57 -3.81 4.73 8.04
N ILE A 58 -3.54 3.83 7.10
CA ILE A 58 -2.20 3.64 6.54
C ILE A 58 -2.12 4.48 5.27
N LEU A 59 -1.26 5.49 5.29
CA LEU A 59 -0.94 6.27 4.10
C LEU A 59 0.26 5.64 3.42
N VAL A 60 0.18 5.45 2.11
CA VAL A 60 1.23 4.85 1.28
C VAL A 60 1.63 5.82 0.17
N ARG A 61 2.92 5.85 -0.15
CA ARG A 61 3.45 6.58 -1.32
C ARG A 61 4.66 5.85 -1.89
N ARG A 62 4.92 6.06 -3.18
CA ARG A 62 6.13 5.55 -3.83
C ARG A 62 7.31 6.46 -3.51
N VAL A 63 8.44 5.85 -3.17
CA VAL A 63 9.73 6.52 -2.97
C VAL A 63 10.63 6.11 -4.12
N ASN A 64 11.07 7.09 -4.93
CA ASN A 64 11.88 6.95 -6.15
C ASN A 64 11.14 6.59 -7.46
N ALA A 65 10.21 7.42 -7.96
CA ALA A 65 9.84 7.36 -9.39
C ALA A 65 10.79 8.16 -10.31
N ALA A 66 11.76 8.90 -9.75
CA ALA A 66 12.68 9.76 -10.51
C ALA A 66 13.90 9.05 -11.14
N ARG A 67 13.99 7.71 -11.12
CA ARG A 67 15.06 6.95 -11.82
C ARG A 67 14.54 5.59 -12.32
N ALA A 68 13.79 5.61 -13.42
CA ALA A 68 13.59 4.46 -14.30
C ALA A 68 13.36 4.96 -15.72
#